data_AF-A0AAU0S5X4-F1
#
_entry.id   AF-A0AAU0S5X4-F1
#
_cell.length_a   1.000
_cell.length_b   1.000
_cell.length_c   1.000
_cell.angle_alpha   90.00
_cell.angle_beta   90.00
_cell.angle_gamma   90.00
#
_symmetry.space_group_name_H-M   'P 1'
#
loop_
_entity.id
_entity.type
_entity.pdbx_description
1 polymer ?
#
loop_
_entity_poly.entity_id
_entity_poly.type
_entity_poly.pdbx_seq_one_letter_code
_entity_poly.pdbx_strand_id
1 'polypeptide(L)'
;MKTLLTVTACTLLLAACNKPVPTESVESLMANPERLKDVRAQCKADHAKVGDALCTMAAEATRRRFMGSGTPYTPAPPATPPPTPKD
;
A
#
# COMPACT_ATOMS: atom_id res chain seq x y z
N MET A 1 -24.82 10.77 -34.33
CA MET A 1 -23.63 11.62 -34.09
C MET A 1 -23.66 12.30 -32.72
N LYS A 2 -24.75 12.98 -32.32
CA LYS A 2 -24.89 13.65 -31.00
C LYS A 2 -24.70 12.70 -29.80
N THR A 3 -25.24 11.48 -29.91
CA THR A 3 -25.16 10.42 -28.88
C THR A 3 -23.78 9.78 -28.74
N LEU A 4 -22.97 9.81 -29.80
CA LEU A 4 -21.60 9.32 -29.75
C LEU A 4 -20.72 10.29 -28.94
N LEU A 5 -20.89 11.59 -29.16
CA LEU A 5 -20.19 12.65 -28.42
C LEU A 5 -20.46 12.61 -26.90
N THR A 6 -21.68 12.30 -26.49
CA THR A 6 -22.03 12.20 -25.05
C THR A 6 -21.40 10.98 -24.37
N VAL A 7 -21.26 9.86 -25.08
CA VAL A 7 -20.63 8.65 -24.53
C VAL A 7 -19.12 8.85 -24.34
N THR A 8 -18.46 9.54 -25.28
CA THR A 8 -17.02 9.83 -25.18
C THR A 8 -16.69 10.85 -24.08
N ALA A 9 -17.58 11.81 -23.81
CA ALA A 9 -17.40 12.77 -22.72
C ALA A 9 -17.49 12.10 -21.34
N CYS A 10 -18.39 11.12 -21.17
CA CYS A 10 -18.50 10.36 -19.92
C CYS A 10 -17.23 9.56 -19.62
N THR A 11 -16.64 8.87 -20.60
CA THR A 11 -15.46 8.03 -20.34
C THR A 11 -14.23 8.84 -19.90
N LEU A 12 -14.07 10.08 -20.40
CA LEU A 12 -12.99 10.98 -19.98
C LEU A 12 -13.15 11.51 -18.55
N LEU A 13 -14.38 11.75 -18.11
CA LEU A 13 -14.69 12.17 -16.74
C LEU A 13 -14.42 11.05 -15.72
N LEU A 14 -14.68 9.78 -16.08
CA LEU A 14 -14.38 8.64 -15.22
C LEU A 14 -12.87 8.39 -15.04
N ALA A 15 -12.05 8.68 -16.06
CA ALA A 15 -10.60 8.52 -15.99
C ALA A 15 -9.93 9.54 -15.05
N ALA A 16 -10.51 10.73 -14.88
CA ALA A 16 -9.99 11.77 -13.98
C ALA A 16 -10.28 11.50 -12.48
N CYS A 17 -11.25 10.64 -12.18
CA CYS A 17 -11.46 10.12 -10.82
C CYS A 17 -10.48 9.00 -10.45
N ASN A 18 -9.73 8.48 -11.42
CA ASN A 18 -8.64 7.54 -11.18
C ASN A 18 -7.41 8.33 -10.75
N LYS A 19 -7.42 8.83 -9.51
CA LYS A 19 -6.21 9.36 -8.84
C LYS A 19 -5.06 8.42 -9.18
N PRO A 20 -3.89 8.93 -9.62
CA PRO A 20 -2.73 8.08 -9.79
C PRO A 20 -2.56 7.36 -8.47
N VAL A 21 -2.82 6.05 -8.48
CA VAL A 21 -2.62 5.19 -7.32
C VAL A 21 -1.17 5.46 -6.96
N PRO A 22 -0.88 6.11 -5.82
CA PRO A 22 0.49 6.12 -5.32
C PRO A 22 0.85 4.66 -5.32
N THR A 23 1.88 4.23 -6.06
CA THR A 23 2.31 2.82 -6.12
C THR A 23 2.27 2.28 -4.70
N GLU A 24 1.19 1.57 -4.35
CA GLU A 24 0.81 1.39 -2.95
C GLU A 24 1.91 0.52 -2.37
N SER A 25 2.67 1.08 -1.43
CA SER A 25 3.81 0.42 -0.78
C SER A 25 3.58 0.45 0.72
N VAL A 26 4.30 -0.41 1.44
CA VAL A 26 4.28 -0.44 2.90
C VAL A 26 4.66 0.94 3.44
N GLU A 27 5.71 1.56 2.92
CA GLU A 27 6.20 2.87 3.34
C GLU A 27 5.18 3.98 3.06
N SER A 28 4.52 3.95 1.90
CA SER A 28 3.47 4.92 1.55
C SER A 28 2.25 4.80 2.46
N LEU A 29 1.80 3.57 2.74
CA LEU A 29 0.70 3.30 3.67
C LEU A 29 1.06 3.67 5.12
N MET A 30 2.33 3.52 5.50
CA MET A 30 2.80 3.97 6.81
C MET A 30 2.79 5.49 6.94
N ALA A 31 3.20 6.21 5.89
CA ALA A 31 3.22 7.67 5.84
C ALA A 31 1.81 8.28 5.76
N ASN A 32 0.81 7.52 5.29
CA ASN A 32 -0.56 8.00 5.07
C ASN A 32 -1.59 7.21 5.90
N PRO A 33 -1.84 7.58 7.18
CA PRO A 33 -2.69 6.83 8.10
C PRO A 33 -4.16 6.71 7.65
N GLU A 34 -4.72 7.76 7.06
CA GLU A 34 -6.10 7.75 6.55
C GLU A 34 -6.24 6.77 5.37
N ARG A 35 -5.27 6.76 4.44
CA ARG A 35 -5.25 5.80 3.33
C ARG A 35 -5.11 4.36 3.81
N LEU A 36 -4.26 4.11 4.81
CA LEU A 36 -4.13 2.80 5.42
C LEU A 36 -5.43 2.32 6.06
N LYS A 37 -6.17 3.21 6.72
CA LYS A 37 -7.48 2.89 7.30
C LYS A 37 -8.50 2.50 6.22
N ASP A 38 -8.55 3.24 5.12
CA ASP A 38 -9.45 2.95 3.99
C ASP A 38 -9.13 1.60 3.35
N VAL A 39 -7.85 1.33 3.06
CA VAL A 39 -7.44 0.05 2.47
C VAL A 39 -7.78 -1.11 3.40
N ARG A 40 -7.56 -0.97 4.71
CA ARG A 40 -7.97 -2.00 5.69
C ARG A 40 -9.47 -2.24 5.71
N ALA A 41 -10.28 -1.19 5.60
CA ALA A 41 -11.73 -1.32 5.52
C ALA A 41 -12.15 -2.06 4.24
N GLN A 42 -11.51 -1.76 3.10
CA GLN A 42 -11.74 -2.45 1.83
C GLN A 42 -11.34 -3.92 1.90
N CYS A 43 -10.16 -4.24 2.45
CA CYS A 43 -9.70 -5.61 2.65
C CYS A 43 -10.63 -6.44 3.54
N LYS A 44 -11.23 -5.81 4.56
CA LYS A 44 -12.25 -6.44 5.41
C LYS A 44 -13.56 -6.68 4.67
N ALA A 45 -13.94 -5.76 3.79
CA ALA A 45 -15.19 -5.84 3.04
C ALA A 45 -15.13 -6.91 1.94
N ASP A 46 -14.04 -6.95 1.16
CA ASP A 46 -13.86 -7.90 0.06
C ASP A 46 -12.37 -8.06 -0.29
N HIS A 47 -11.73 -9.06 0.30
CA HIS A 47 -10.31 -9.35 0.06
C HIS A 47 -10.03 -9.76 -1.39
N ALA A 48 -10.93 -10.54 -2.00
CA ALA A 48 -10.74 -11.06 -3.36
C ALA A 48 -10.76 -9.94 -4.40
N LYS A 49 -11.61 -8.93 -4.18
CA LYS A 49 -11.68 -7.74 -5.04
C LYS A 49 -10.48 -6.81 -4.90
N VAL A 50 -9.93 -6.67 -3.69
CA VAL A 50 -8.81 -5.77 -3.41
C VAL A 50 -7.47 -6.40 -3.78
N GLY A 51 -7.34 -7.71 -3.55
CA GLY A 51 -6.17 -8.51 -3.87
C GLY A 51 -5.20 -8.68 -2.69
N ASP A 52 -4.67 -9.90 -2.57
CA ASP A 52 -3.80 -10.35 -1.47
C ASP A 52 -2.58 -9.46 -1.26
N ALA A 53 -1.95 -9.00 -2.35
CA ALA A 53 -0.75 -8.17 -2.28
C ALA A 53 -1.00 -6.85 -1.54
N LEU A 54 -2.09 -6.15 -1.85
CA LEU A 54 -2.41 -4.88 -1.24
C LEU A 54 -2.83 -5.04 0.23
N CYS A 55 -3.61 -6.08 0.53
CA CYS A 55 -4.00 -6.38 1.91
C CYS A 55 -2.81 -6.82 2.77
N THR A 56 -1.84 -7.54 2.20
CA THR A 56 -0.58 -7.90 2.87
C THR A 56 0.25 -6.65 3.18
N MET A 57 0.39 -5.73 2.22
CA MET A 57 1.09 -4.46 2.47
C MET A 57 0.42 -3.62 3.54
N ALA A 58 -0.92 -3.55 3.56
CA ALA A 58 -1.67 -2.85 4.60
C ALA A 58 -1.51 -3.50 5.98
N ALA A 59 -1.48 -4.84 6.05
CA ALA A 59 -1.21 -5.56 7.29
C ALA A 59 0.21 -5.28 7.79
N GLU A 60 1.20 -5.29 6.90
CA GLU A 60 2.59 -4.99 7.25
C GLU A 60 2.78 -3.55 7.71
N ALA A 61 2.21 -2.58 6.98
CA ALA A 61 2.26 -1.17 7.36
C ALA A 61 1.63 -0.95 8.75
N THR A 62 0.51 -1.63 9.03
CA THR A 62 -0.11 -1.62 10.36
C THR A 62 0.83 -2.20 11.42
N ARG A 63 1.42 -3.37 11.16
CA ARG A 63 2.35 -4.04 12.08
C ARG A 63 3.55 -3.15 12.40
N ARG A 64 4.21 -2.59 11.38
CA ARG A 64 5.39 -1.74 11.54
C ARG A 64 5.08 -0.44 12.28
N ARG A 65 3.92 0.18 12.04
CA ARG A 65 3.48 1.36 12.80
C ARG A 65 3.21 1.05 14.27
N PHE A 66 2.65 -0.12 14.56
CA PHE A 66 2.33 -0.52 15.93
C PHE A 66 3.57 -0.99 16.71
N MET A 67 4.41 -1.82 16.08
CA MET A 67 5.56 -2.45 16.73
C MET A 67 6.85 -1.61 16.63
N GLY A 68 6.92 -0.60 15.75
CA GLY A 68 8.15 0.15 15.50
C GLY A 68 9.29 -0.75 15.01
N SER A 69 10.50 -0.53 15.53
CA SER A 69 11.70 -1.33 15.23
C SER A 69 11.78 -2.66 16.02
N GLY A 70 10.75 -3.01 16.79
CA GLY A 70 10.71 -4.23 17.59
C GLY A 70 10.17 -3.99 19.01
N THR A 71 9.95 -5.09 19.73
CA THR A 71 9.56 -5.07 21.15
C THR A 71 10.81 -5.21 22.03
N PRO A 72 10.74 -4.89 23.35
CA PRO A 72 11.89 -5.04 24.26
C PRO A 72 12.50 -6.45 24.32
N TYR A 73 11.74 -7.46 23.90
CA TYR A 73 12.16 -8.86 23.88
C TYR A 73 12.53 -9.36 22.47
N THR A 74 12.48 -8.50 21.45
CA THR A 74 12.95 -8.85 20.11
C THR A 74 14.49 -8.86 20.14
N PRO A 75 15.16 -10.00 19.94
CA PRO A 75 16.62 -10.03 19.91
C PRO A 75 17.13 -9.09 18.81
N ALA A 76 18.20 -8.35 19.11
CA ALA A 76 18.84 -7.52 18.08
C ALA A 76 19.26 -8.42 16.91
N PRO A 77 19.05 -7.99 15.65
CA PRO A 77 19.61 -8.68 14.50
C PRO A 77 21.12 -8.87 14.70
N PRO A 78 21.69 -10.03 14.33
CA PRO A 78 23.13 -10.23 14.36
C PRO A 78 23.81 -9.06 13.67
N ALA A 79 24.83 -8.48 14.30
CA ALA A 79 25.61 -7.42 13.69
C ALA A 79 26.08 -7.91 12.31
N THR A 80 25.87 -7.11 11.27
CA THR A 80 26.34 -7.44 9.93
C THR A 80 27.86 -7.64 10.02
N PRO A 81 28.40 -8.83 9.67
CA PRO A 81 29.84 -9.04 9.72
C PRO A 81 30.53 -8.00 8.83
N PRO A 82 31.75 -7.55 9.20
CA PRO A 82 32.48 -6.60 8.37
C PRO A 82 32.59 -7.14 6.94
N PRO A 83 32.49 -6.29 5.92
CA PRO A 83 32.67 -6.73 4.54
C PRO A 83 34.02 -7.43 4.43
N THR A 84 34.02 -8.66 3.91
CA THR A 84 35.25 -9.39 3.66
C THR A 84 36.08 -8.58 2.65
N PRO A 85 37.38 -8.33 2.92
CA PRO A 85 38.27 -7.76 1.92
C PRO A 85 38.17 -8.57 0.64
N LYS A 86 37.93 -7.89 -0.49
CA LYS A 86 38.10 -8.50 -1.81
C LYS A 86 39.59 -8.41 -2.12
N ASP A 87 40.27 -9.54 -2.08
CA ASP A 87 41.56 -9.71 -2.75
C ASP A 87 41.37 -9.67 -4.28
#